data_AF-A0A0G4PM65-F1
#
_entry.id   AF-A0A0G4PM65-F1
#
_cell.length_a   1.000
_cell.length_b   1.000
_cell.length_c   1.000
_cell.angle_alpha   90.00
_cell.angle_beta   90.00
_cell.angle_gamma   90.00
#
_symmetry.space_group_name_H-M   'P 1'
#
loop_
_entity.id
_entity.type
_entity.pdbx_description
1 polymer ?
#
loop_
_entity_poly.entity_id
_entity_poly.type
_entity_poly.pdbx_seq_one_letter_code
_entity_poly.pdbx_strand_id
1 'polypeptide(L)'
;MKVTAILFTLMAATAVSASALDKRDTCGAGYDPAQRRTNSPCAASNGDRHFCGCDRTGIVECKNGKWTEVQDCGRSSCHGGTEGGAQC
;
A
#
# COMPACT_ATOMS: atom_id res chain seq x y z
N MET A 1 -48.35 24.30 10.42
CA MET A 1 -47.58 23.29 9.68
C MET A 1 -46.12 23.53 10.01
N LYS A 2 -45.58 22.67 10.88
CA LYS A 2 -44.18 22.60 11.29
C LYS A 2 -43.50 21.59 10.36
N VAL A 3 -42.16 21.59 10.32
CA VAL A 3 -41.28 20.59 9.68
C VAL A 3 -40.86 20.91 8.25
N THR A 4 -39.91 21.83 8.07
CA THR A 4 -39.06 21.89 6.86
C THR A 4 -37.75 22.64 7.15
N ALA A 5 -36.90 22.12 8.04
CA ALA A 5 -35.57 22.70 8.23
C ALA A 5 -34.58 21.80 9.00
N ILE A 6 -34.50 20.48 8.74
CA ILE A 6 -33.46 19.67 9.37
C ILE A 6 -32.99 18.55 8.43
N LEU A 7 -32.31 18.89 7.33
CA LEU A 7 -31.57 17.88 6.53
C LEU A 7 -30.38 18.55 5.81
N PHE A 8 -29.42 19.12 6.55
CA PHE A 8 -28.10 19.47 5.99
C PHE A 8 -26.99 19.28 7.04
N THR A 9 -26.98 18.12 7.67
CA THR A 9 -25.82 17.65 8.42
C THR A 9 -25.47 16.27 7.90
N LEU A 10 -24.17 15.97 7.88
CA LEU A 10 -23.53 14.72 7.45
C LEU A 10 -23.09 14.65 5.98
N MET A 11 -22.05 15.39 5.64
CA MET A 11 -20.96 14.88 4.79
C MET A 11 -19.66 15.57 5.19
N ALA A 12 -19.14 15.19 6.35
CA ALA A 12 -17.78 15.56 6.79
C ALA A 12 -17.20 14.42 7.64
N ALA A 13 -17.04 13.25 7.03
CA ALA A 13 -16.25 12.18 7.64
C ALA A 13 -15.64 11.32 6.52
N THR A 14 -14.39 10.87 6.73
CA THR A 14 -13.57 9.95 5.90
C THR A 14 -12.48 10.56 5.00
N ALA A 15 -11.69 11.53 5.48
CA ALA A 15 -10.39 11.87 4.86
C ALA A 15 -9.16 11.59 5.75
N VAL A 16 -9.28 10.77 6.80
CA VAL A 16 -8.21 10.54 7.79
C VAL A 16 -7.47 9.20 7.63
N SER A 17 -7.87 8.34 6.69
CA SER A 17 -7.35 6.95 6.65
C SER A 17 -6.15 6.71 5.71
N ALA A 18 -5.79 7.65 4.82
CA ALA A 18 -4.73 7.42 3.83
C ALA A 18 -3.32 7.49 4.45
N SER A 19 -3.05 8.51 5.28
CA SER A 19 -1.71 8.78 5.82
C SER A 19 -1.29 7.86 6.98
N ALA A 20 -2.25 7.19 7.63
CA ALA A 20 -1.97 6.23 8.70
C ALA A 20 -1.65 4.82 8.17
N LEU A 21 -2.16 4.47 6.99
CA LEU A 21 -1.82 3.21 6.31
C LEU A 21 -0.41 3.26 5.73
N ASP A 22 -0.03 4.39 5.13
CA ASP A 22 1.27 4.57 4.47
C ASP A 22 2.49 4.22 5.36
N LYS A 23 2.43 4.55 6.66
CA LYS A 23 3.48 4.19 7.64
C LYS A 23 3.48 2.73 8.09
N ARG A 24 2.40 1.97 7.88
CA ARG A 24 2.30 0.54 8.25
C ARG A 24 2.62 -0.40 7.10
N ASP A 25 2.57 0.10 5.86
CA ASP A 25 2.68 -0.70 4.65
C ASP A 25 4.12 -0.81 4.12
N THR A 26 4.99 0.09 4.59
CA THR A 26 6.43 0.08 4.33
C THR A 26 7.16 -0.82 5.33
N CYS A 27 8.41 -1.16 5.02
CA CYS A 27 9.20 -2.08 5.83
C CYS A 27 9.61 -1.53 7.20
N GLY A 28 9.56 -0.22 7.38
CA GLY A 28 9.92 0.49 8.60
C GLY A 28 11.08 1.47 8.39
N ALA A 29 11.56 2.07 9.47
CA ALA A 29 12.70 2.99 9.41
C ALA A 29 13.97 2.27 8.92
N GLY A 30 14.73 2.92 8.04
CA GLY A 30 15.98 2.39 7.47
C GLY A 30 15.81 1.51 6.23
N TYR A 31 14.58 1.27 5.79
CA TYR A 31 14.30 0.54 4.54
C TYR A 31 14.13 1.48 3.36
N ASP A 32 14.34 0.93 2.17
CA ASP A 32 14.22 1.65 0.91
C ASP A 32 12.73 1.99 0.64
N PRO A 33 12.39 3.23 0.24
CA PRO A 33 11.02 3.60 -0.10
C PRO A 33 10.40 2.79 -1.26
N ALA A 34 11.21 2.06 -2.03
CA ALA A 34 10.77 1.08 -3.03
C ALA A 34 10.40 -0.30 -2.45
N GLN A 35 10.49 -0.50 -1.13
CA GLN A 35 10.17 -1.76 -0.48
C GLN A 35 8.81 -1.73 0.23
N ARG A 36 8.13 -2.88 0.21
CA ARG A 36 6.82 -3.07 0.86
C ARG A 36 6.85 -4.33 1.72
N ARG A 37 6.09 -4.30 2.82
CA ARG A 37 6.03 -5.43 3.74
C ARG A 37 5.02 -6.46 3.23
N THR A 38 5.48 -7.66 2.89
CA THR A 38 4.59 -8.75 2.47
C THR A 38 3.50 -8.99 3.53
N ASN A 39 2.27 -9.22 3.06
CA ASN A 39 1.04 -9.35 3.84
C ASN A 39 0.56 -8.09 4.57
N SER A 40 1.23 -6.94 4.46
CA SER A 40 0.71 -5.69 4.99
C SER A 40 -0.39 -5.13 4.07
N PRO A 41 -1.24 -4.22 4.58
CA PRO A 41 -2.22 -3.52 3.75
C PRO A 41 -1.58 -2.79 2.57
N CYS A 42 -2.37 -2.53 1.54
CA CYS A 42 -1.98 -1.69 0.42
C CYS A 42 -3.20 -0.95 -0.15
N ALA A 43 -2.99 0.27 -0.65
CA ALA A 43 -4.03 1.03 -1.31
C ALA A 43 -4.28 0.52 -2.73
N ALA A 44 -5.54 0.47 -3.16
CA ALA A 44 -5.93 0.07 -4.51
C ALA A 44 -5.32 0.95 -5.62
N SER A 45 -4.92 2.18 -5.30
CA SER A 45 -4.20 3.09 -6.21
C SER A 45 -2.77 2.63 -6.56
N ASN A 46 -2.25 1.59 -5.90
CA ASN A 46 -1.02 0.93 -6.33
C ASN A 46 -1.21 0.13 -7.62
N GLY A 47 -2.44 -0.29 -7.92
CA GLY A 47 -2.76 -1.04 -9.13
C GLY A 47 -1.90 -2.30 -9.28
N ASP A 48 -1.30 -2.44 -10.46
CA ASP A 48 -0.40 -3.50 -10.88
C ASP A 48 1.08 -3.18 -10.64
N ARG A 49 1.40 -2.14 -9.86
CA ARG A 49 2.80 -1.81 -9.54
C ARG A 49 3.43 -2.93 -8.73
N HIS A 50 4.64 -3.30 -9.15
CA HIS A 50 5.49 -4.27 -8.48
C HIS A 50 6.56 -3.58 -7.65
N PHE A 51 6.67 -4.01 -6.39
CA PHE A 51 7.67 -3.55 -5.44
C PHE A 51 8.46 -4.73 -4.89
N CYS A 52 9.59 -4.46 -4.24
CA CYS A 52 10.35 -5.51 -3.58
C CYS A 52 9.82 -5.75 -2.16
N GLY A 53 9.87 -7.01 -1.73
CA GLY A 53 9.77 -7.37 -0.32
C GLY A 53 10.89 -6.73 0.50
N CYS A 54 10.69 -6.63 1.82
CA CYS A 54 11.66 -6.02 2.73
C CYS A 54 13.02 -6.72 2.75
N ASP A 55 13.02 -8.03 2.58
CA ASP A 55 14.20 -8.88 2.51
C ASP A 55 14.80 -8.98 1.09
N ARG A 56 14.14 -8.34 0.11
CA ARG A 56 14.48 -8.37 -1.33
C ARG A 56 14.48 -9.78 -1.94
N THR A 57 13.84 -10.76 -1.31
CA THR A 57 13.78 -12.13 -1.82
C THR A 57 12.61 -12.36 -2.76
N GLY A 58 11.61 -11.48 -2.76
CA GLY A 58 10.46 -11.58 -3.64
C GLY A 58 9.94 -10.24 -4.13
N ILE A 59 9.18 -10.29 -5.22
CA ILE A 59 8.41 -9.18 -5.78
C ILE A 59 6.98 -9.28 -5.24
N VAL A 60 6.43 -8.15 -4.78
CA VAL A 60 5.08 -8.04 -4.25
C VAL A 60 4.21 -7.12 -5.10
N GLU A 61 2.93 -7.47 -5.22
CA GLU A 61 1.89 -6.70 -5.89
C GLU A 61 0.72 -6.47 -4.93
N CYS A 62 0.01 -5.34 -5.08
CA CYS A 62 -1.16 -5.04 -4.27
C CYS A 62 -2.38 -5.83 -4.76
N LYS A 63 -2.68 -6.96 -4.10
CA LYS A 63 -3.83 -7.82 -4.42
C LYS A 63 -4.82 -7.84 -3.27
N ASN A 64 -6.09 -7.56 -3.57
CA ASN A 64 -7.18 -7.56 -2.58
C ASN A 64 -6.87 -6.71 -1.33
N GLY A 65 -6.19 -5.58 -1.51
CA GLY A 65 -5.83 -4.66 -0.42
C GLY A 65 -4.65 -5.14 0.44
N LYS A 66 -3.86 -6.12 -0.02
CA LYS A 66 -2.63 -6.55 0.64
C LYS A 66 -1.46 -6.73 -0.32
N TRP A 67 -0.25 -6.41 0.12
CA TRP A 67 0.98 -6.76 -0.59
C TRP A 67 1.14 -8.28 -0.59
N THR A 68 0.98 -8.87 -1.76
CA THR A 68 1.04 -10.31 -1.97
C THR A 68 2.26 -10.61 -2.83
N GLU A 69 3.07 -11.57 -2.42
CA GLU A 69 4.18 -12.03 -3.23
C GLU A 69 3.67 -12.66 -4.54
N VAL A 70 4.21 -12.20 -5.66
CA VAL A 70 3.84 -12.66 -7.00
C VAL A 70 4.98 -13.37 -7.71
N GLN A 71 6.21 -13.16 -7.25
CA GLN A 71 7.40 -13.83 -7.77
C GLN A 71 8.46 -13.95 -6.67
N ASP A 72 8.99 -15.15 -6.50
CA ASP A 72 10.13 -15.43 -5.63
C ASP A 72 11.43 -15.31 -6.44
N CYS A 73 12.36 -14.46 -5.98
CA CYS A 73 13.69 -14.27 -6.54
C CYS A 73 14.71 -15.31 -6.02
N GLY A 74 14.36 -16.09 -4.98
CA GLY A 74 15.19 -17.13 -4.35
C GLY A 74 16.38 -16.61 -3.53
N ARG A 75 16.82 -15.37 -3.78
CA ARG A 75 17.88 -14.67 -3.05
C ARG A 75 17.51 -13.20 -2.92
N SER A 76 18.21 -12.46 -2.06
CA SER A 76 18.02 -11.03 -1.85
C SER A 76 18.51 -10.18 -3.03
N SER A 77 18.00 -10.41 -4.25
CA SER A 77 18.38 -9.70 -5.48
C SER A 77 17.31 -8.77 -6.04
N CYS A 78 16.14 -8.69 -5.40
CA CYS A 78 15.09 -7.78 -5.84
C CYS A 78 15.55 -6.31 -5.78
N HIS A 79 15.36 -5.60 -6.88
CA HIS A 79 15.62 -4.18 -7.04
C HIS A 79 14.50 -3.50 -7.81
N GLY A 80 14.26 -2.22 -7.55
CA GLY A 80 13.16 -1.46 -8.13
C GLY A 80 13.19 -0.01 -7.68
N GLY A 81 12.24 0.80 -8.17
CA GLY A 81 12.10 2.21 -7.82
C GLY A 81 10.87 2.50 -6.96
N THR A 82 10.77 3.74 -6.50
CA THR A 82 9.62 4.21 -5.70
C THR A 82 8.31 4.25 -6.49
N GLU A 83 8.39 4.24 -7.81
CA GLU A 83 7.25 4.17 -8.73
C GLU A 83 6.87 2.73 -9.10
N GLY A 84 7.57 1.73 -8.56
CA GLY A 84 7.42 0.31 -8.87
C GLY A 84 8.52 -0.22 -9.80
N GLY A 85 8.17 -1.20 -10.64
CA GLY A 85 9.07 -1.81 -11.62
C GLY A 85 10.08 -2.79 -11.01
N ALA A 86 9.73 -3.41 -9.89
CA ALA A 86 10.59 -4.38 -9.22
C ALA A 86 10.95 -5.58 -10.10
N GLN A 87 12.21 -5.99 -10.05
CA GLN A 87 12.81 -7.10 -10.80
C GLN A 87 13.75 -7.89 -9.90
N CYS A 88 13.87 -9.18 -10.16
CA CYS A 88 14.95 -10.04 -9.66
C CYS A 88 16.17 -9.91 -10.57
#